data_AF-A0A5E7QBI9-F1
#
_entry.id   AF-A0A5E7QBI9-F1
#
_cell.length_a   1.000
_cell.length_b   1.000
_cell.length_c   1.000
_cell.angle_alpha   90.00
_cell.angle_beta   90.00
_cell.angle_gamma   90.00
#
_symmetry.space_group_name_H-M   'P 1'
#
loop_
_entity.id
_entity.type
_entity.pdbx_description
1 polymer ?
#
loop_
_entity_poly.entity_id
_entity_poly.type
_entity_poly.pdbx_seq_one_letter_code
_entity_poly.pdbx_strand_id
1 'polypeptide(L)'
;MNLKSALLNTAGCAVLALSINAQAEVDYGYMYPPMVPNEQTLNDLPYAIPCAEAKNQYGAKFYRCTWYTLPRNITQWNAQQQRNITFSNQLSGKCLRGTCRVSNGAGVYGMYGQDLSFSLSIYYYIYESEDGYPIAYRMDGGPNKKGKGVTYAQARTTLQDFLLDHGISQTNVKDAMAAYHLDANASHDQPVDAAPQVQNQPMTKPTRHIQVKEAWCNPQADDDCTINGKKVAKAALKQYLPAVYELEVLNAGGYCEYPICYDKNDKTVGIH
;
A
#
# COMPACT_ATOMS: atom_id res chain seq x y z
N MET A 1 -83.62 -4.46 -27.74
CA MET A 1 -84.13 -5.44 -28.75
C MET A 1 -83.18 -5.35 -29.93
N ASN A 2 -82.37 -6.34 -30.32
CA ASN A 2 -82.63 -7.76 -30.55
C ASN A 2 -81.35 -8.60 -30.41
N LEU A 3 -81.51 -9.83 -29.92
CA LEU A 3 -80.54 -10.93 -29.98
C LEU A 3 -80.51 -11.58 -31.37
N LYS A 4 -79.36 -12.17 -31.73
CA LYS A 4 -79.13 -13.44 -32.51
C LYS A 4 -77.58 -13.62 -32.60
N SER A 5 -76.89 -14.55 -31.90
CA SER A 5 -76.81 -16.03 -32.09
C SER A 5 -76.59 -16.40 -33.57
N ALA A 6 -75.62 -17.20 -34.03
CA ALA A 6 -74.72 -18.24 -33.48
C ALA A 6 -73.54 -18.42 -34.49
N LEU A 7 -72.39 -19.07 -34.23
CA LEU A 7 -72.17 -20.53 -34.21
C LEU A 7 -70.69 -20.86 -33.94
N LEU A 8 -70.49 -21.97 -33.20
CA LEU A 8 -69.43 -23.00 -33.20
C LEU A 8 -68.29 -22.85 -34.25
N ASN A 9 -67.02 -23.19 -34.00
CA ASN A 9 -66.48 -24.44 -33.46
C ASN A 9 -64.94 -24.31 -33.43
N THR A 10 -64.25 -24.82 -32.42
CA THR A 10 -63.13 -25.78 -32.54
C THR A 10 -62.26 -25.81 -31.28
N ALA A 11 -61.91 -27.03 -30.92
CA ALA A 11 -61.11 -27.43 -29.78
C ALA A 11 -59.70 -26.83 -29.79
N GLY A 12 -59.23 -26.48 -28.59
CA GLY A 12 -57.85 -26.14 -28.33
C GLY A 12 -57.62 -26.04 -26.83
N CYS A 13 -57.41 -27.19 -26.18
CA CYS A 13 -56.85 -27.23 -24.82
C CYS A 13 -55.43 -26.65 -24.88
N ALA A 14 -55.30 -25.34 -24.71
CA ALA A 14 -54.01 -24.70 -24.49
C ALA A 14 -53.65 -24.91 -23.01
N VAL A 15 -52.75 -25.86 -22.76
CA VAL A 15 -52.07 -26.01 -21.48
C VAL A 15 -51.30 -24.70 -21.22
N LEU A 16 -51.80 -23.90 -20.29
CA LEU A 16 -51.03 -22.79 -19.71
C LEU A 16 -49.90 -23.40 -18.88
N ALA A 17 -48.77 -23.67 -19.54
CA ALA A 17 -47.50 -23.84 -18.86
C ALA A 17 -47.15 -22.47 -18.26
N LEU A 18 -47.50 -22.29 -16.98
CA LEU A 18 -46.89 -21.27 -16.13
C LEU A 18 -45.42 -21.68 -15.95
N SER A 19 -44.58 -21.34 -16.93
CA SER A 19 -43.14 -21.25 -16.73
C SER A 19 -42.92 -20.13 -15.71
N ILE A 20 -42.76 -20.54 -14.46
CA ILE A 20 -42.18 -19.69 -13.42
C ILE A 20 -40.75 -19.45 -13.88
N ASN A 21 -40.55 -18.42 -14.69
CA ASN A 21 -39.23 -17.88 -14.91
C ASN A 21 -38.82 -17.32 -13.56
N ALA A 22 -38.08 -18.12 -12.79
CA ALA A 22 -37.22 -17.59 -11.75
C ALA A 22 -36.24 -16.66 -12.47
N GLN A 23 -36.65 -15.40 -12.62
CA GLN A 23 -35.73 -14.33 -12.92
C GLN A 23 -34.78 -14.33 -11.74
N ALA A 24 -33.58 -14.85 -11.96
CA ALA A 24 -32.47 -14.57 -11.07
C ALA A 24 -32.50 -13.06 -10.84
N GLU A 25 -32.64 -12.66 -9.58
CA GLU A 25 -32.49 -11.26 -9.18
C GLU A 25 -31.11 -10.84 -9.65
N VAL A 26 -31.08 -10.08 -10.74
CA VAL A 26 -29.89 -9.33 -11.11
C VAL A 26 -29.78 -8.26 -10.04
N ASP A 27 -28.91 -8.50 -9.08
CA ASP A 27 -28.51 -7.51 -8.08
C ASP A 27 -27.90 -6.31 -8.83
N TYR A 28 -28.74 -5.30 -9.07
CA TYR A 28 -28.34 -3.97 -9.54
C TYR A 28 -27.80 -3.12 -8.38
N GLY A 29 -27.13 -3.72 -7.40
CA GLY A 29 -26.41 -3.01 -6.36
C GLY A 29 -25.16 -2.36 -6.95
N TYR A 30 -25.30 -1.16 -7.53
CA TYR A 30 -24.31 -0.07 -7.51
C TYR A 30 -24.80 1.09 -8.40
N MET A 31 -25.75 1.89 -7.91
CA MET A 31 -26.13 3.15 -8.58
C MET A 31 -25.28 4.36 -8.14
N TYR A 32 -24.41 4.19 -7.13
CA TYR A 32 -23.49 5.24 -6.68
C TYR A 32 -22.11 4.65 -6.35
N PRO A 33 -21.00 5.31 -6.75
CA PRO A 33 -19.66 4.89 -6.33
C PRO A 33 -19.52 4.96 -4.80
N PRO A 34 -18.62 4.15 -4.19
CA PRO A 34 -18.36 4.18 -2.75
C PRO A 34 -18.11 5.61 -2.26
N MET A 35 -18.69 5.97 -1.11
CA MET A 35 -18.59 7.31 -0.52
C MET A 35 -17.27 7.48 0.23
N VAL A 36 -16.14 7.24 -0.43
CA VAL A 36 -14.82 7.30 0.19
C VAL A 36 -14.48 8.72 0.65
N PRO A 37 -13.98 8.91 1.89
CA PRO A 37 -13.58 10.23 2.36
C PRO A 37 -12.56 10.89 1.42
N ASN A 38 -12.63 12.21 1.30
CA ASN A 38 -11.71 12.99 0.47
C ASN A 38 -10.34 13.21 1.14
N GLU A 39 -10.22 12.89 2.44
CA GLU A 39 -9.00 13.03 3.25
C GLU A 39 -8.38 14.43 3.19
N GLN A 40 -9.19 15.48 3.03
CA GLN A 40 -8.73 16.86 3.22
C GLN A 40 -8.65 17.24 4.71
N THR A 41 -9.36 16.48 5.55
CA THR A 41 -9.35 16.61 7.00
C THR A 41 -9.34 15.22 7.63
N LEU A 42 -9.17 15.20 8.96
CA LEU A 42 -9.22 13.99 9.78
C LEU A 42 -10.64 13.59 10.20
N ASN A 43 -11.64 14.38 9.81
CA ASN A 43 -13.04 14.06 10.03
C ASN A 43 -13.43 12.83 9.21
N ASP A 44 -14.30 11.99 9.77
CA ASP A 44 -14.85 10.84 9.06
C ASP A 44 -13.78 9.81 8.63
N LEU A 45 -12.67 9.74 9.37
CA LEU A 45 -11.63 8.72 9.21
C LEU A 45 -11.69 7.74 10.39
N PRO A 46 -11.38 6.44 10.21
CA PRO A 46 -11.44 5.48 11.30
C PRO A 46 -10.50 5.84 12.45
N TYR A 47 -10.88 5.53 13.68
CA TYR A 47 -10.07 5.86 14.85
C TYR A 47 -8.71 5.14 14.87
N ALA A 48 -8.72 3.87 14.46
CA ALA A 48 -7.53 3.03 14.35
C ALA A 48 -7.66 2.09 13.14
N ILE A 49 -6.51 1.74 12.56
CA ILE A 49 -6.38 0.87 11.39
C ILE A 49 -5.41 -0.26 11.78
N PRO A 50 -5.79 -1.54 11.62
CA PRO A 50 -4.85 -2.65 11.81
C PRO A 50 -3.73 -2.57 10.75
N CYS A 51 -2.51 -3.00 11.09
CA CYS A 51 -1.47 -3.18 10.09
C CYS A 51 -1.38 -4.64 9.65
N ALA A 52 -1.21 -4.90 8.36
CA ALA A 52 -1.06 -6.25 7.80
C ALA A 52 0.25 -6.39 7.02
N GLU A 53 0.88 -7.56 7.09
CA GLU A 53 1.99 -7.87 6.17
C GLU A 53 1.46 -7.91 4.72
N ALA A 54 2.18 -7.22 3.84
CA ALA A 54 1.93 -7.18 2.41
C ALA A 54 3.26 -7.33 1.67
N LYS A 55 3.15 -7.68 0.39
CA LYS A 55 4.30 -7.73 -0.53
C LYS A 55 4.10 -6.70 -1.62
N ASN A 56 5.18 -5.99 -1.97
CA ASN A 56 5.17 -5.15 -3.16
C ASN A 56 5.32 -6.01 -4.43
N GLN A 57 5.29 -5.37 -5.60
CA GLN A 57 5.45 -6.04 -6.89
C GLN A 57 6.77 -6.82 -7.06
N TYR A 58 7.76 -6.55 -6.22
CA TYR A 58 9.08 -7.21 -6.20
C TYR A 58 9.20 -8.26 -5.09
N GLY A 59 8.11 -8.57 -4.38
CA GLY A 59 8.09 -9.55 -3.29
C GLY A 59 8.66 -9.05 -1.96
N ALA A 60 9.10 -7.79 -1.87
CA ALA A 60 9.60 -7.22 -0.62
C ALA A 60 8.44 -7.02 0.36
N LYS A 61 8.65 -7.47 1.60
CA LYS A 61 7.68 -7.39 2.69
C LYS A 61 7.60 -5.98 3.27
N PHE A 62 6.39 -5.53 3.54
CA PHE A 62 6.10 -4.31 4.29
C PHE A 62 4.78 -4.45 5.04
N TYR A 63 4.55 -3.62 6.04
CA TYR A 63 3.27 -3.54 6.74
C TYR A 63 2.39 -2.46 6.11
N ARG A 64 1.21 -2.84 5.64
CA ARG A 64 0.18 -1.91 5.18
C ARG A 64 -0.66 -1.49 6.38
N CYS A 65 -0.55 -0.23 6.75
CA CYS A 65 -1.29 0.43 7.81
C CYS A 65 -2.19 1.53 7.22
N THR A 66 -2.94 1.20 6.17
CA THR A 66 -3.76 2.15 5.41
C THR A 66 -5.22 1.71 5.41
N TRP A 67 -6.15 2.64 5.59
CA TRP A 67 -7.57 2.32 5.60
C TRP A 67 -8.06 1.92 4.20
N TYR A 68 -7.41 2.45 3.16
CA TYR A 68 -7.65 2.08 1.77
C TYR A 68 -6.38 1.49 1.16
N THR A 69 -6.54 0.41 0.40
CA THR A 69 -5.41 -0.30 -0.23
C THR A 69 -4.76 0.54 -1.33
N LEU A 70 -5.57 1.17 -2.18
CA LEU A 70 -5.06 1.90 -3.33
C LEU A 70 -4.65 3.34 -2.93
N PRO A 71 -3.42 3.76 -3.26
CA PRO A 71 -3.03 5.14 -3.04
C PRO A 71 -3.85 6.07 -3.93
N ARG A 72 -4.18 7.24 -3.40
CA ARG A 72 -4.93 8.30 -4.08
C ARG A 72 -4.21 9.63 -3.85
N ASN A 73 -4.50 10.60 -4.71
CA ASN A 73 -3.99 11.95 -4.59
C ASN A 73 -5.04 12.85 -3.94
N ILE A 74 -4.60 13.69 -3.02
CA ILE A 74 -5.40 14.71 -2.37
C ILE A 74 -4.91 16.06 -2.86
N THR A 75 -5.83 16.88 -3.33
CA THR A 75 -5.57 18.26 -3.72
C THR A 75 -6.17 19.20 -2.68
N GLN A 76 -5.34 20.10 -2.15
CA GLN A 76 -5.75 21.13 -1.20
C GLN A 76 -5.15 22.48 -1.57
N TRP A 77 -5.87 23.57 -1.26
CA TRP A 77 -5.34 24.91 -1.41
C TRP A 77 -4.30 25.19 -0.33
N ASN A 78 -3.08 25.57 -0.73
CA ASN A 78 -2.04 26.02 0.18
C ASN A 78 -2.01 27.55 0.22
N ALA A 79 -2.47 28.15 1.31
CA ALA A 79 -2.53 29.60 1.46
C ALA A 79 -1.15 30.28 1.47
N GLN A 80 -0.09 29.59 1.90
CA GLN A 80 1.28 30.15 1.92
C GLN A 80 1.87 30.24 0.51
N GLN A 81 1.58 29.25 -0.34
CA GLN A 81 2.08 29.16 -1.71
C GLN A 81 1.11 29.72 -2.74
N GLN A 82 -0.11 30.13 -2.33
CA GLN A 82 -1.18 30.63 -3.19
C GLN A 82 -1.46 29.73 -4.40
N ARG A 83 -1.45 28.40 -4.17
CA ARG A 83 -1.70 27.39 -5.20
C ARG A 83 -2.30 26.12 -4.61
N ASN A 84 -2.89 25.31 -5.47
CA ASN A 84 -3.25 23.94 -5.15
C ASN A 84 -1.99 23.07 -5.03
N ILE A 85 -1.89 22.31 -3.95
CA ILE A 85 -0.88 21.28 -3.76
C ILE A 85 -1.54 19.92 -3.82
N THR A 86 -0.93 19.00 -4.57
CA THR A 86 -1.40 17.63 -4.72
C THR A 86 -0.35 16.69 -4.14
N PHE A 87 -0.78 15.78 -3.29
CA PHE A 87 0.10 14.82 -2.62
C PHE A 87 -0.63 13.49 -2.39
N SER A 88 0.14 12.41 -2.21
CA SER A 88 -0.44 11.10 -1.94
C SER A 88 -1.06 11.03 -0.55
N ASN A 89 -2.18 10.32 -0.43
CA ASN A 89 -2.84 9.99 0.84
C ASN A 89 -2.14 8.87 1.63
N GLN A 90 -1.02 8.34 1.11
CA GLN A 90 -0.21 7.33 1.78
C GLN A 90 1.24 7.80 1.92
N LEU A 91 1.85 7.43 3.03
CA LEU A 91 3.23 7.72 3.39
C LEU A 91 3.97 6.39 3.57
N SER A 92 5.13 6.26 2.94
CA SER A 92 6.02 5.13 3.17
C SER A 92 7.06 5.47 4.24
N GLY A 93 7.48 4.48 5.01
CA GLY A 93 8.48 4.69 6.05
C GLY A 93 9.02 3.40 6.63
N LYS A 94 9.83 3.55 7.67
CA LYS A 94 10.40 2.43 8.44
C LYS A 94 10.37 2.73 9.93
N CYS A 95 10.02 1.72 10.72
CA CYS A 95 10.32 1.69 12.14
C CYS A 95 11.72 1.10 12.31
N LEU A 96 12.58 1.82 13.01
CA LEU A 96 13.93 1.39 13.34
C LEU A 96 14.21 1.77 14.79
N ARG A 97 14.61 0.78 15.60
CA ARG A 97 14.99 0.97 17.01
C ARG A 97 13.91 1.70 17.82
N GLY A 98 12.66 1.27 17.71
CA GLY A 98 11.55 1.84 18.48
C GLY A 98 10.92 3.10 17.90
N THR A 99 11.44 3.67 16.81
CA THR A 99 10.92 4.92 16.22
C THR A 99 10.54 4.73 14.75
N CYS A 100 9.32 5.12 14.40
CA CYS A 100 8.80 5.06 13.03
C CYS A 100 8.99 6.41 12.34
N ARG A 101 9.68 6.42 11.19
CA ARG A 101 9.95 7.61 10.39
C ARG A 101 9.48 7.42 8.97
N VAL A 102 8.87 8.47 8.42
CA VAL A 102 8.43 8.51 7.02
C VAL A 102 9.58 8.97 6.13
N SER A 103 9.64 8.42 4.92
CA SER A 103 10.75 8.61 3.98
C SER A 103 10.84 10.02 3.41
N ASN A 104 9.77 10.82 3.48
CA ASN A 104 9.75 12.21 3.01
C ASN A 104 10.42 13.20 3.99
N GLY A 105 11.03 12.71 5.08
CA GLY A 105 11.72 13.54 6.05
C GLY A 105 10.80 14.37 6.97
N ALA A 106 9.48 14.15 6.93
CA ALA A 106 8.52 14.89 7.75
C ALA A 106 8.56 14.56 9.25
N GLY A 107 9.46 13.66 9.67
CA GLY A 107 9.77 13.39 11.07
C GLY A 107 9.29 12.03 11.56
N VAL A 108 8.99 11.97 12.86
CA VAL A 108 8.58 10.74 13.57
C VAL A 108 7.07 10.57 13.48
N TYR A 109 6.65 9.45 12.90
CA TYR A 109 5.26 9.05 12.65
C TYR A 109 4.91 7.81 13.46
N GLY A 110 5.42 7.74 14.68
CA GLY A 110 5.06 6.67 15.61
C GLY A 110 6.23 6.05 16.34
N MET A 111 5.89 5.08 17.19
CA MET A 111 6.82 4.28 17.96
C MET A 111 6.34 2.84 17.94
N TYR A 112 7.20 1.93 17.52
CA TYR A 112 6.93 0.50 17.52
C TYR A 112 8.22 -0.24 17.78
N GLY A 113 8.18 -1.21 18.68
CA GLY A 113 9.37 -1.86 19.23
C GLY A 113 10.18 -2.68 18.22
N GLN A 114 9.57 -3.07 17.11
CA GLN A 114 10.20 -3.92 16.09
C GLN A 114 10.51 -3.15 14.82
N ASP A 115 11.57 -3.57 14.14
CA ASP A 115 11.97 -3.00 12.86
C ASP A 115 11.01 -3.50 11.76
N LEU A 116 10.36 -2.56 11.06
CA LEU A 116 9.48 -2.88 9.94
C LEU A 116 9.49 -1.76 8.90
N SER A 117 9.24 -2.11 7.64
CA SER A 117 8.89 -1.14 6.59
C SER A 117 7.38 -1.02 6.52
N PHE A 118 6.84 0.17 6.24
CA PHE A 118 5.40 0.38 6.22
C PHE A 118 4.90 1.32 5.11
N SER A 119 3.62 1.18 4.78
CA SER A 119 2.78 2.23 4.18
C SER A 119 1.73 2.66 5.20
N LEU A 120 1.45 3.96 5.31
CA LEU A 120 0.63 4.58 6.34
C LEU A 120 -0.30 5.61 5.73
N SER A 121 -1.58 5.61 6.09
CA SER A 121 -2.51 6.67 5.66
C SER A 121 -2.08 8.01 6.24
N ILE A 122 -2.23 9.09 5.48
CA ILE A 122 -2.03 10.44 6.02
C ILE A 122 -2.99 10.67 7.20
N TYR A 123 -2.57 11.48 8.17
CA TYR A 123 -3.27 11.66 9.45
C TYR A 123 -3.22 10.47 10.41
N TYR A 124 -2.32 9.51 10.20
CA TYR A 124 -2.07 8.45 11.18
C TYR A 124 -0.62 8.42 11.64
N TYR A 125 -0.40 7.75 12.77
CA TYR A 125 0.91 7.37 13.28
C TYR A 125 0.87 5.91 13.74
N ILE A 126 1.99 5.21 13.63
CA ILE A 126 2.11 3.80 14.05
C ILE A 126 2.36 3.71 15.55
N TYR A 127 1.64 2.82 16.22
CA TYR A 127 1.87 2.52 17.62
C TYR A 127 1.54 1.05 17.92
N GLU A 128 2.01 0.58 19.06
CA GLU A 128 1.66 -0.74 19.58
C GLU A 128 0.20 -0.74 20.09
N SER A 129 -0.56 -1.77 19.71
CA SER A 129 -1.88 -2.05 20.27
C SER A 129 -1.78 -2.61 21.69
N GLU A 130 -2.91 -2.71 22.40
CA GLU A 130 -2.93 -3.28 23.76
C GLU A 130 -2.48 -4.75 23.82
N ASP A 131 -2.56 -5.46 22.69
CA ASP A 131 -2.14 -6.84 22.48
C ASP A 131 -0.80 -6.97 21.72
N GLY A 132 -0.03 -5.89 21.59
CA GLY A 132 1.38 -5.95 21.14
C GLY A 132 1.60 -5.89 19.63
N TYR A 133 0.56 -5.67 18.83
CA TYR A 133 0.63 -5.65 17.36
C TYR A 133 0.75 -4.23 16.82
N PRO A 134 1.31 -4.05 15.60
CA PRO A 134 1.37 -2.73 14.99
C PRO A 134 -0.03 -2.32 14.51
N ILE A 135 -0.47 -1.13 14.93
CA ILE A 135 -1.67 -0.48 14.43
C ILE A 135 -1.39 1.00 14.14
N ALA A 136 -2.16 1.58 13.24
CA ALA A 136 -2.12 3.00 12.94
C ALA A 136 -3.26 3.71 13.68
N TYR A 137 -2.91 4.63 14.58
CA TYR A 137 -3.86 5.51 15.26
C TYR A 137 -3.98 6.84 14.53
N ARG A 138 -5.18 7.40 14.47
CA ARG A 138 -5.40 8.74 13.94
C ARG A 138 -4.64 9.77 14.79
N MET A 139 -4.11 10.82 14.17
CA MET A 139 -3.17 11.78 14.80
C MET A 139 -3.75 12.58 15.98
N ASP A 140 -5.07 12.60 16.13
CA ASP A 140 -5.81 13.23 17.23
C ASP A 140 -6.16 12.24 18.37
N GLY A 141 -5.81 10.96 18.23
CA GLY A 141 -6.17 9.89 19.17
C GLY A 141 -5.01 8.98 19.55
N GLY A 142 -5.33 7.90 20.27
CA GLY A 142 -4.40 6.84 20.65
C GLY A 142 -3.48 7.15 21.85
N PRO A 143 -2.75 6.14 22.36
CA PRO A 143 -2.01 6.25 23.63
C PRO A 143 -0.97 7.38 23.65
N ASN A 144 -0.25 7.59 22.55
CA ASN A 144 0.75 8.65 22.43
C ASN A 144 0.16 10.08 22.47
N LYS A 145 -1.15 10.21 22.28
CA LYS A 145 -1.90 11.48 22.40
C LYS A 145 -2.79 11.53 23.64
N LYS A 146 -2.55 10.64 24.62
CA LYS A 146 -3.40 10.47 25.81
C LYS A 146 -4.84 10.07 25.48
N GLY A 147 -5.06 9.49 24.31
CA GLY A 147 -6.32 8.89 23.90
C GLY A 147 -6.43 7.43 24.30
N LYS A 148 -7.55 6.80 23.94
CA LYS A 148 -7.85 5.39 24.23
C LYS A 148 -6.96 4.44 23.40
N GLY A 149 -6.34 3.47 24.06
CA GLY A 149 -5.72 2.32 23.41
C GLY A 149 -6.77 1.34 22.90
N VAL A 150 -6.43 0.60 21.84
CA VAL A 150 -7.28 -0.47 21.31
C VAL A 150 -6.45 -1.71 21.01
N THR A 151 -7.11 -2.86 21.02
CA THR A 151 -6.54 -4.13 20.55
C THR A 151 -6.51 -4.18 19.03
N TYR A 152 -5.71 -5.08 18.46
CA TYR A 152 -5.67 -5.31 17.02
C TYR A 152 -7.04 -5.72 16.47
N ALA A 153 -7.75 -6.59 17.20
CA ALA A 153 -9.11 -7.02 16.85
C ALA A 153 -10.10 -5.85 16.80
N GLN A 154 -10.04 -4.94 17.78
CA GLN A 154 -10.88 -3.73 17.79
C GLN A 154 -10.56 -2.79 16.62
N ALA A 155 -9.28 -2.61 16.28
CA ALA A 155 -8.88 -1.84 15.11
C ALA A 155 -9.42 -2.48 13.82
N ARG A 156 -9.37 -3.81 13.70
CA ARG A 156 -9.93 -4.55 12.56
C ARG A 156 -11.44 -4.37 12.43
N THR A 157 -12.20 -4.48 13.52
CA THR A 157 -13.64 -4.19 13.51
C THR A 157 -13.92 -2.74 13.12
N THR A 158 -13.15 -1.78 13.68
CA THR A 158 -13.28 -0.35 13.33
C THR A 158 -13.10 -0.11 11.84
N LEU A 159 -12.09 -0.73 11.22
CA LEU A 159 -11.85 -0.61 9.79
C LEU A 159 -12.95 -1.29 8.97
N GLN A 160 -13.40 -2.47 9.39
CA GLN A 160 -14.47 -3.21 8.72
C GLN A 160 -15.77 -2.39 8.67
N ASP A 161 -16.22 -1.90 9.83
CA ASP A 161 -17.46 -1.12 9.96
C ASP A 161 -17.36 0.17 9.15
N PHE A 162 -16.22 0.86 9.24
CA PHE A 162 -15.93 2.04 8.43
C PHE A 162 -16.10 1.76 6.92
N LEU A 163 -15.51 0.70 6.38
CA LEU A 163 -15.62 0.40 4.94
C LEU A 163 -17.07 0.12 4.53
N LEU A 164 -17.85 -0.55 5.39
CA LEU A 164 -19.27 -0.83 5.15
C LEU A 164 -20.11 0.44 5.18
N ASP A 165 -19.88 1.31 6.17
CA ASP A 165 -20.59 2.60 6.33
C ASP A 165 -20.34 3.52 5.12
N HIS A 166 -19.18 3.38 4.45
CA HIS A 166 -18.83 4.08 3.21
C HIS A 166 -19.30 3.40 1.92
N GLY A 167 -20.16 2.38 2.01
CA GLY A 167 -20.82 1.75 0.86
C GLY A 167 -19.97 0.75 0.09
N ILE A 168 -18.88 0.25 0.68
CA ILE A 168 -18.12 -0.86 0.11
C ILE A 168 -18.89 -2.16 0.38
N SER A 169 -19.09 -2.97 -0.67
CA SER A 169 -19.88 -4.20 -0.56
C SER A 169 -19.26 -5.17 0.45
N GLN A 170 -20.10 -5.96 1.10
CA GLN A 170 -19.66 -6.99 2.06
C GLN A 170 -18.59 -7.93 1.47
N THR A 171 -18.71 -8.29 0.19
CA THR A 171 -17.71 -9.11 -0.52
C THR A 171 -16.36 -8.41 -0.58
N ASN A 172 -16.33 -7.14 -1.02
CA ASN A 172 -15.10 -6.37 -1.14
C ASN A 172 -14.48 -6.07 0.24
N VAL A 173 -15.29 -5.82 1.26
CA VAL A 173 -14.82 -5.65 2.64
C VAL A 173 -14.21 -6.94 3.15
N LYS A 174 -14.85 -8.09 2.94
CA LYS A 174 -14.29 -9.40 3.34
C LYS A 174 -12.92 -9.65 2.71
N ASP A 175 -12.78 -9.37 1.41
CA ASP A 175 -11.51 -9.53 0.70
C ASP A 175 -10.44 -8.57 1.20
N ALA A 176 -10.81 -7.31 1.47
CA ALA A 176 -9.90 -6.33 2.08
C ALA A 176 -9.47 -6.75 3.50
N MET A 177 -10.39 -7.29 4.29
CA MET A 177 -10.15 -7.71 5.68
C MET A 177 -9.38 -9.04 5.80
N ALA A 178 -9.26 -9.81 4.71
CA ALA A 178 -8.52 -11.07 4.68
C ALA A 178 -7.00 -10.88 4.87
N ALA A 179 -6.47 -9.71 4.55
CA ALA A 179 -5.05 -9.42 4.81
C ALA A 179 -4.75 -9.16 6.29
N TYR A 180 -5.76 -8.79 7.09
CA TYR A 180 -5.61 -8.38 8.49
C TYR A 180 -5.93 -9.50 9.47
N HIS A 181 -5.68 -10.74 9.09
CA HIS A 181 -5.66 -11.83 10.05
C HIS A 181 -4.32 -11.82 10.79
N LEU A 182 -4.36 -11.86 12.11
CA LEU A 182 -3.17 -12.22 12.89
C LEU A 182 -2.80 -13.63 12.45
N ASP A 183 -1.61 -13.80 11.85
CA ASP A 183 -1.08 -15.13 11.61
C ASP A 183 -1.14 -15.89 12.95
N ALA A 184 -1.85 -17.01 12.99
CA ALA A 184 -1.96 -17.85 14.19
C ALA A 184 -0.61 -18.44 14.66
N ASN A 185 0.49 -18.02 14.04
CA ASN A 185 1.87 -18.39 14.37
C ASN A 185 2.57 -17.40 15.30
N ALA A 186 1.83 -16.53 16.00
CA ALA A 186 2.33 -15.83 17.19
C ALA A 186 2.45 -16.76 18.41
N SER A 187 2.92 -17.99 18.19
CA SER A 187 3.37 -18.91 19.24
C SER A 187 4.87 -19.09 19.08
N HIS A 188 5.62 -18.58 20.05
CA HIS A 188 6.99 -18.98 20.29
C HIS A 188 7.06 -20.51 20.42
N ASP A 189 7.69 -21.19 19.45
CA ASP A 189 8.74 -22.22 19.61
C ASP A 189 8.90 -23.08 18.33
N GLN A 190 10.15 -23.36 17.96
CA GLN A 190 10.67 -24.00 16.73
C GLN A 190 10.39 -25.53 16.64
N PRO A 191 10.96 -26.35 15.70
CA PRO A 191 11.64 -26.15 14.39
C PRO A 191 11.16 -27.14 13.27
N VAL A 192 11.28 -26.84 11.96
CA VAL A 192 11.54 -27.87 10.91
C VAL A 192 12.28 -27.29 9.69
N ASP A 193 13.31 -27.99 9.27
CA ASP A 193 14.38 -27.63 8.34
C ASP A 193 14.02 -27.56 6.84
N ALA A 194 14.45 -26.48 6.17
CA ALA A 194 15.40 -26.46 5.04
C ALA A 194 15.26 -25.15 4.22
N ALA A 195 16.26 -24.28 4.34
CA ALA A 195 16.28 -22.93 3.80
C ALA A 195 16.64 -22.85 2.30
N PRO A 196 16.15 -21.81 1.60
CA PRO A 196 17.02 -20.90 0.84
C PRO A 196 17.29 -19.70 1.73
N GLN A 197 18.56 -19.51 2.09
CA GLN A 197 18.96 -18.42 2.96
C GLN A 197 18.65 -17.07 2.32
N VAL A 198 17.78 -16.30 2.96
CA VAL A 198 17.71 -14.85 2.79
C VAL A 198 19.05 -14.29 3.25
N GLN A 199 19.92 -13.95 2.32
CA GLN A 199 21.08 -13.14 2.64
C GLN A 199 20.57 -11.74 3.01
N ASN A 200 20.45 -11.51 4.31
CA ASN A 200 20.59 -10.18 4.91
C ASN A 200 22.02 -9.69 4.58
N GLN A 201 22.28 -9.27 3.35
CA GLN A 201 23.51 -8.58 3.04
C GLN A 201 23.32 -7.11 3.42
N PRO A 202 24.04 -6.60 4.43
CA PRO A 202 24.14 -5.17 4.62
C PRO A 202 24.66 -4.53 3.34
N MET A 203 24.12 -3.36 2.99
CA MET A 203 24.59 -2.56 1.86
C MET A 203 26.11 -2.55 1.82
N THR A 204 26.68 -3.17 0.80
CA THR A 204 28.12 -3.39 0.75
C THR A 204 28.78 -2.07 0.40
N LYS A 205 29.65 -1.59 1.29
CA LYS A 205 30.48 -0.40 1.04
C LYS A 205 31.39 -0.71 -0.17
N PRO A 206 31.56 0.21 -1.13
CA PRO A 206 32.49 0.03 -2.25
C PRO A 206 33.88 -0.32 -1.74
N THR A 207 34.45 -1.41 -2.26
CA THR A 207 35.76 -1.92 -1.84
C THR A 207 36.92 -1.17 -2.50
N ARG A 208 36.67 -0.34 -3.52
CA ARG A 208 37.67 0.52 -4.14
C ARG A 208 37.46 1.97 -3.71
N HIS A 209 38.46 2.53 -3.02
CA HIS A 209 38.49 3.96 -2.68
C HIS A 209 39.02 4.78 -3.85
N ILE A 210 38.18 4.95 -4.87
CA ILE A 210 38.39 5.98 -5.88
C ILE A 210 37.29 7.03 -5.75
N GLN A 211 37.62 8.31 -5.99
CA GLN A 211 36.58 9.32 -6.12
C GLN A 211 35.89 9.13 -7.47
N VAL A 212 34.67 8.61 -7.46
CA VAL A 212 33.83 8.51 -8.66
C VAL A 212 33.22 9.89 -8.91
N LYS A 213 33.65 10.55 -9.98
CA LYS A 213 33.12 11.84 -10.44
C LYS A 213 31.98 11.65 -11.42
N GLU A 214 32.13 10.66 -12.29
CA GLU A 214 31.16 10.29 -13.31
C GLU A 214 31.15 8.77 -13.49
N ALA A 215 29.97 8.24 -13.74
CA ALA A 215 29.77 6.86 -14.13
C ALA A 215 28.66 6.83 -15.17
N TRP A 216 28.82 5.98 -16.17
CA TRP A 216 27.82 5.79 -17.22
C TRP A 216 27.79 4.34 -17.64
N CYS A 217 26.60 3.85 -17.99
CA CYS A 217 26.43 2.51 -18.55
C CYS A 217 25.39 2.55 -19.65
N ASN A 218 25.66 1.81 -20.72
CA ASN A 218 24.65 1.53 -21.73
C ASN A 218 23.62 0.53 -21.16
N PRO A 219 22.34 0.88 -21.08
CA PRO A 219 21.32 -0.03 -20.57
C PRO A 219 21.07 -1.23 -21.49
N GLN A 220 21.47 -1.16 -22.78
CA GLN A 220 21.25 -2.21 -23.78
C GLN A 220 22.48 -3.11 -24.03
N ALA A 221 23.62 -2.84 -23.39
CA ALA A 221 24.85 -3.62 -23.56
C ALA A 221 25.47 -4.01 -22.21
N ASP A 222 25.81 -5.29 -22.05
CA ASP A 222 26.24 -5.83 -20.75
C ASP A 222 27.67 -5.42 -20.33
N ASP A 223 28.51 -4.97 -21.28
CA ASP A 223 29.92 -4.65 -21.04
C ASP A 223 30.29 -3.20 -21.41
N ASP A 224 29.30 -2.31 -21.52
CA ASP A 224 29.53 -0.92 -21.90
C ASP A 224 29.25 0.02 -20.73
N CYS A 225 30.11 -0.08 -19.71
CA CYS A 225 30.10 0.78 -18.55
C CYS A 225 31.44 1.50 -18.39
N THR A 226 31.40 2.74 -17.90
CA THR A 226 32.58 3.54 -17.61
C THR A 226 32.50 4.14 -16.20
N ILE A 227 33.65 4.21 -15.54
CA ILE A 227 33.86 4.94 -14.29
C ILE A 227 34.99 5.93 -14.54
N ASN A 228 34.73 7.22 -14.44
CA ASN A 228 35.69 8.30 -14.76
C ASN A 228 36.35 8.11 -16.15
N GLY A 229 35.55 7.79 -17.17
CA GLY A 229 36.01 7.53 -18.54
C GLY A 229 36.75 6.21 -18.77
N LYS A 230 36.95 5.37 -17.74
CA LYS A 230 37.59 4.05 -17.90
C LYS A 230 36.55 2.94 -18.00
N LYS A 231 36.68 2.09 -19.02
CA LYS A 231 35.79 0.95 -19.24
C LYS A 231 35.89 -0.05 -18.09
N VAL A 232 34.73 -0.47 -17.58
CA VAL A 232 34.57 -1.49 -16.55
C VAL A 232 33.45 -2.45 -16.94
N ALA A 233 33.54 -3.71 -16.50
CA ALA A 233 32.43 -4.64 -16.64
C ALA A 233 31.27 -4.24 -15.71
N LYS A 234 30.02 -4.42 -16.16
CA LYS A 234 28.82 -4.10 -15.36
C LYS A 234 28.80 -4.81 -14.00
N ALA A 235 29.22 -6.08 -13.97
CA ALA A 235 29.35 -6.87 -12.73
C ALA A 235 30.39 -6.31 -11.74
N ALA A 236 31.33 -5.48 -12.20
CA ALA A 236 32.36 -4.86 -11.38
C ALA A 236 31.92 -3.51 -10.78
N LEU A 237 30.79 -2.93 -11.19
CA LEU A 237 30.31 -1.63 -10.70
C LEU A 237 30.15 -1.59 -9.18
N LYS A 238 29.69 -2.70 -8.57
CA LYS A 238 29.56 -2.86 -7.11
C LYS A 238 30.86 -2.65 -6.32
N GLN A 239 32.01 -2.72 -6.99
CA GLN A 239 33.30 -2.44 -6.37
C GLN A 239 33.56 -0.93 -6.22
N TYR A 240 32.88 -0.11 -7.03
CA TYR A 240 33.11 1.34 -7.17
C TYR A 240 31.94 2.17 -6.64
N LEU A 241 30.72 1.69 -6.82
CA LEU A 241 29.48 2.40 -6.52
C LEU A 241 28.68 1.65 -5.45
N PRO A 242 28.10 2.37 -4.47
CA PRO A 242 27.25 1.75 -3.46
C PRO A 242 25.93 1.30 -4.10
N ALA A 243 25.32 0.27 -3.53
CA ALA A 243 23.93 -0.04 -3.83
C ALA A 243 23.02 1.06 -3.27
N VAL A 244 22.02 1.51 -4.02
CA VAL A 244 21.05 2.53 -3.63
C VAL A 244 19.66 2.10 -4.05
N TYR A 245 18.64 2.53 -3.33
CA TYR A 245 17.26 2.28 -3.75
C TYR A 245 16.84 3.32 -4.78
N GLU A 246 16.42 2.89 -5.97
CA GLU A 246 15.94 3.78 -7.05
C GLU A 246 14.91 4.81 -6.55
N LEU A 247 13.98 4.37 -5.69
CA LEU A 247 12.96 5.25 -5.13
C LEU A 247 13.55 6.34 -4.19
N GLU A 248 14.65 6.06 -3.48
CA GLU A 248 15.34 7.09 -2.66
C GLU A 248 15.97 8.17 -3.55
N VAL A 249 16.48 7.77 -4.72
CA VAL A 249 17.12 8.67 -5.70
C VAL A 249 16.07 9.54 -6.40
N LEU A 250 14.97 8.94 -6.88
CA LEU A 250 13.86 9.66 -7.50
C LEU A 250 13.23 10.67 -6.53
N ASN A 251 13.04 10.30 -5.27
CA ASN A 251 12.48 11.20 -4.25
C ASN A 251 13.40 12.36 -3.86
N ALA A 252 14.73 12.20 -4.03
CA ALA A 252 15.70 13.28 -3.84
C ALA A 252 15.78 14.24 -5.06
N GLY A 253 14.92 14.02 -6.08
CA GLY A 253 14.92 14.76 -7.33
C GLY A 253 15.97 14.27 -8.33
N GLY A 254 16.58 13.12 -8.08
CA GLY A 254 17.47 12.43 -9.00
C GLY A 254 16.72 11.51 -9.96
N TYR A 255 17.47 10.69 -10.70
CA TYR A 255 16.93 9.71 -11.64
C TYR A 255 17.87 8.51 -11.74
N CYS A 256 17.39 7.40 -12.30
CA CYS A 256 18.20 6.20 -12.51
C CYS A 256 18.13 5.78 -13.98
N GLU A 257 19.30 5.45 -14.53
CA GLU A 257 19.49 4.82 -15.83
C GLU A 257 20.18 3.49 -15.60
N TYR A 258 19.44 2.38 -15.78
CA TYR A 258 19.90 1.07 -15.35
C TYR A 258 21.33 0.73 -15.84
N PRO A 259 22.26 0.37 -14.94
CA PRO A 259 22.09 0.12 -13.49
C PRO A 259 22.49 1.30 -12.57
N ILE A 260 22.77 2.49 -13.10
CA ILE A 260 23.34 3.63 -12.36
C ILE A 260 22.26 4.62 -11.97
N CYS A 261 22.39 5.19 -10.77
CA CYS A 261 21.55 6.27 -10.29
C CYS A 261 22.33 7.58 -10.12
N TYR A 262 21.66 8.70 -10.40
CA TYR A 262 22.17 10.06 -10.36
C TYR A 262 21.32 10.94 -9.44
N ASP A 263 21.93 11.87 -8.71
CA ASP A 263 21.20 12.89 -7.96
C ASP A 263 20.61 13.97 -8.87
N LYS A 264 19.91 14.93 -8.26
CA LYS A 264 19.30 16.08 -8.95
C LYS A 264 20.27 17.00 -9.69
N ASN A 265 21.57 16.83 -9.52
CA ASN A 265 22.63 17.60 -10.19
C ASN A 265 23.44 16.72 -11.16
N ASP A 266 22.86 15.62 -11.64
CA ASP A 266 23.49 14.64 -12.54
C ASP A 266 24.73 13.94 -11.96
N LYS A 267 24.90 13.95 -10.62
CA LYS A 267 26.04 13.30 -9.98
C LYS A 267 25.71 11.85 -9.64
N THR A 268 26.59 10.93 -10.01
CA THR A 268 26.44 9.51 -9.67
C THR A 268 26.36 9.29 -8.16
N VAL A 269 25.29 8.63 -7.71
CA VAL A 269 25.06 8.30 -6.30
C VAL A 269 25.18 6.81 -5.99
N GLY A 270 24.97 5.93 -6.97
CA GLY A 270 25.07 4.49 -6.74
C GLY A 270 24.54 3.65 -7.90
N ILE A 271 24.36 2.36 -7.62
CA ILE A 271 23.71 1.38 -8.50
C ILE A 271 22.43 0.84 -7.86
N HIS A 272 21.38 0.56 -8.64
CA HIS A 272 20.11 0.00 -8.16
C HIS A 272 19.84 -1.41 -8.72
#